data_AF-A0AAD7R1H6-F1
#
_entry.id   AF-A0AAD7R1H6-F1
#
_cell.length_a   1.000
_cell.length_b   1.000
_cell.length_c   1.000
_cell.angle_alpha   90.00
_cell.angle_beta   90.00
_cell.angle_gamma   90.00
#
_symmetry.space_group_name_H-M   'P 1'
#
loop_
_entity.id
_entity.type
_entity.pdbx_description
1 polymer ?
#
loop_
_entity_poly.entity_id
_entity_poly.type
_entity_poly.pdbx_seq_one_letter_code
_entity_poly.pdbx_strand_id
1 'polypeptide(L)'
;LTDFNVLQDNITRRTICPQKQLGVTQRESQQRIQEREKKLQDLRQAADSLTRSAQAGVEDSERIFTELIRSFERRRSEVKELIRDQGKAAVSRAERLIEQLEQEIAELRRRDAELEQLSHTEDHIHFLQSCQSVCAPPGPGDLPRITVNSHVSFKAVRKHVSELKERLEDVCKGELVKIS
;
A
#
# COMPACT_ATOMS: atom_id res chain seq x y z
N LEU A 1 -44.70 19.67 -94.28
CA LEU A 1 -45.31 19.13 -93.03
C LEU A 1 -44.57 17.88 -92.52
N THR A 2 -44.03 17.03 -93.39
CA THR A 2 -43.26 15.83 -93.04
C THR A 2 -41.91 16.10 -92.35
N ASP A 3 -41.13 17.10 -92.78
CA ASP A 3 -39.80 17.37 -92.19
C ASP A 3 -39.83 17.93 -90.77
N PHE A 4 -40.84 18.73 -90.42
CA PHE A 4 -40.96 19.31 -89.07
C PHE A 4 -41.28 18.22 -88.02
N ASN A 5 -42.16 17.27 -88.38
CA ASN A 5 -42.50 16.14 -87.52
C ASN A 5 -41.33 15.17 -87.34
N VAL A 6 -40.51 14.96 -88.38
CA VAL A 6 -39.31 14.11 -88.30
C VAL A 6 -38.21 14.76 -87.46
N LEU A 7 -38.06 16.08 -87.53
CA LEU A 7 -37.11 16.82 -86.69
C LEU A 7 -37.53 16.80 -85.21
N GLN A 8 -38.84 16.99 -84.96
CA GLN A 8 -39.40 16.97 -83.61
C GLN A 8 -39.32 15.56 -82.99
N ASP A 9 -39.60 14.49 -83.75
CA ASP A 9 -39.43 13.11 -83.27
C ASP A 9 -37.96 12.76 -83.00
N ASN A 10 -37.01 13.27 -83.81
CA ASN A 10 -35.58 13.09 -83.56
C ASN A 10 -35.07 13.84 -82.32
N ILE A 11 -35.53 15.06 -82.09
CA ILE A 11 -35.20 15.84 -80.88
C ILE A 11 -35.79 15.14 -79.66
N THR A 12 -37.07 14.77 -79.71
CA THR A 12 -37.76 14.06 -78.64
C THR A 12 -37.08 12.72 -78.31
N ARG A 13 -36.67 11.92 -79.31
CA ARG A 13 -35.88 10.69 -79.09
C ARG A 13 -34.49 10.96 -78.52
N ARG A 14 -33.79 12.01 -78.98
CA ARG A 14 -32.46 12.40 -78.44
C ARG A 14 -32.52 12.91 -77.01
N THR A 15 -33.64 13.49 -76.55
CA THR A 15 -33.76 14.09 -75.21
C THR A 15 -34.39 13.16 -74.16
N ILE A 16 -35.29 12.25 -74.56
CA ILE A 16 -35.99 11.33 -73.63
C ILE A 16 -35.06 10.29 -73.00
N CYS A 17 -34.12 9.70 -73.76
CA CYS A 17 -33.20 8.69 -73.22
C CYS A 17 -32.25 9.27 -72.15
N PRO A 18 -31.58 10.42 -72.38
CA PRO A 18 -30.78 11.09 -71.36
C PRO A 18 -31.59 11.49 -70.12
N GLN A 19 -32.83 12.00 -70.28
CA GLN A 19 -33.68 12.36 -69.14
C GLN A 19 -34.07 11.15 -68.27
N LYS A 20 -34.40 10.01 -68.89
CA LYS A 20 -34.67 8.76 -68.15
C LYS A 20 -33.44 8.27 -67.41
N GLN A 21 -32.27 8.33 -68.04
CA GLN A 21 -31.00 7.89 -67.44
C GLN A 21 -30.60 8.79 -66.27
N LEU A 22 -30.77 10.12 -66.41
CA LEU A 22 -30.57 11.08 -65.34
C LEU A 22 -31.44 10.77 -64.11
N GLY A 23 -32.72 10.43 -64.32
CA GLY A 23 -33.64 10.06 -63.23
C GLY A 23 -33.31 8.72 -62.55
N VAL A 24 -32.62 7.80 -63.23
CA VAL A 24 -32.08 6.58 -62.62
C VAL A 24 -30.85 6.91 -61.78
N THR A 25 -29.87 7.63 -62.36
CA THR A 25 -28.66 8.06 -61.63
C THR A 25 -29.00 8.91 -60.40
N GLN A 26 -30.03 9.77 -60.49
CA GLN A 26 -30.50 10.56 -59.35
C GLN A 26 -31.03 9.69 -58.22
N ARG A 27 -31.82 8.66 -58.53
CA ARG A 27 -32.34 7.71 -57.53
C ARG A 27 -31.22 6.88 -56.90
N GLU A 28 -30.28 6.39 -57.70
CA GLU A 28 -29.09 5.67 -57.19
C GLU A 28 -28.25 6.56 -56.27
N SER A 29 -28.06 7.83 -56.63
CA SER A 29 -27.36 8.81 -55.79
C SER A 29 -28.08 9.02 -54.46
N GLN A 30 -29.40 9.20 -54.47
CA GLN A 30 -30.22 9.34 -53.26
C GLN A 30 -30.12 8.11 -52.34
N GLN A 31 -30.17 6.90 -52.90
CA GLN A 31 -30.02 5.67 -52.13
C GLN A 31 -28.63 5.58 -51.49
N ARG A 32 -27.57 5.92 -52.25
CA ARG A 32 -26.20 5.97 -51.72
C ARG A 32 -26.04 7.02 -50.61
N ILE A 33 -26.70 8.17 -50.73
CA ILE A 33 -26.70 9.20 -49.68
C ILE A 33 -27.32 8.64 -48.40
N GLN A 34 -28.50 8.04 -48.47
CA GLN A 34 -29.19 7.46 -47.31
C GLN A 34 -28.36 6.36 -46.63
N GLU A 35 -27.72 5.47 -47.40
CA GLU A 35 -26.80 4.47 -46.84
C GLU A 35 -25.61 5.11 -46.13
N ARG A 36 -25.05 6.19 -46.70
CA ARG A 36 -23.90 6.89 -46.11
C ARG A 36 -24.29 7.66 -44.85
N GLU A 37 -25.48 8.26 -44.81
CA GLU A 37 -26.03 8.91 -43.62
C GLU A 37 -26.25 7.89 -42.49
N LYS A 38 -26.80 6.71 -42.81
CA LYS A 38 -26.94 5.62 -41.83
C LYS A 38 -25.58 5.17 -41.29
N LYS A 39 -24.61 4.89 -42.18
CA LYS A 39 -23.25 4.50 -41.76
C LYS A 39 -22.57 5.58 -40.92
N LEU A 40 -22.80 6.86 -41.23
CA LEU A 40 -22.28 7.98 -40.45
C LEU A 40 -22.88 7.99 -39.04
N GLN A 41 -24.18 7.74 -38.91
CA GLN A 41 -24.84 7.62 -37.61
C GLN A 41 -24.31 6.43 -36.80
N ASP A 42 -24.17 5.26 -37.43
CA ASP A 42 -23.62 4.06 -36.79
C ASP A 42 -22.18 4.31 -36.27
N LEU A 43 -21.35 4.99 -37.07
CA LEU A 43 -19.98 5.36 -36.68
C LEU A 43 -19.94 6.34 -35.50
N ARG A 44 -20.84 7.32 -35.47
CA ARG A 44 -20.94 8.26 -34.34
C ARG A 44 -21.29 7.52 -33.05
N GLN A 45 -22.29 6.63 -33.10
CA GLN A 45 -22.69 5.84 -31.95
C GLN A 45 -21.56 4.91 -31.47
N ALA A 46 -20.82 4.29 -32.38
CA ALA A 46 -19.66 3.48 -32.05
C ALA A 46 -18.55 4.31 -31.37
N ALA A 47 -18.26 5.51 -31.88
CA ALA A 47 -17.27 6.41 -31.28
C ALA A 47 -17.68 6.87 -29.87
N ASP A 48 -18.96 7.21 -29.67
CA ASP A 48 -19.50 7.58 -28.36
C ASP A 48 -19.42 6.40 -27.37
N SER A 49 -19.73 5.18 -27.85
CA SER A 49 -19.62 3.97 -27.04
C SER A 49 -18.19 3.68 -26.62
N LEU A 50 -17.24 3.82 -27.55
CA LEU A 50 -15.81 3.63 -27.27
C LEU A 50 -15.32 4.66 -26.24
N THR A 51 -15.71 5.93 -26.40
CA THR A 51 -15.37 7.01 -25.48
C THR A 51 -15.87 6.72 -24.07
N ARG A 52 -17.14 6.31 -23.92
CA ARG A 52 -17.70 5.91 -22.62
C ARG A 52 -17.00 4.69 -22.03
N SER A 53 -16.68 3.69 -22.85
CA SER A 53 -15.97 2.50 -22.40
C SER A 53 -14.56 2.81 -21.91
N ALA A 54 -13.83 3.69 -22.61
CA ALA A 54 -12.50 4.12 -22.20
C ALA A 54 -12.55 4.90 -20.87
N GLN A 55 -13.51 5.81 -20.73
CA GLN A 55 -13.73 6.56 -19.50
C GLN A 55 -14.06 5.64 -18.31
N ALA A 56 -14.95 4.67 -18.50
CA ALA A 56 -15.27 3.67 -17.49
C ALA A 56 -14.03 2.84 -17.08
N GLY A 57 -13.20 2.44 -18.05
CA GLY A 57 -11.95 1.74 -17.77
C GLY A 57 -10.97 2.56 -16.92
N VAL A 58 -10.89 3.87 -17.17
CA VAL A 58 -10.08 4.79 -16.34
C VAL A 58 -10.64 4.89 -14.93
N GLU A 59 -11.95 5.13 -14.78
CA GLU A 59 -12.61 5.27 -13.48
C GLU A 59 -12.48 4.01 -12.62
N ASP A 60 -12.69 2.83 -13.22
CA ASP A 60 -12.52 1.56 -12.53
C ASP A 60 -11.07 1.34 -12.09
N SER A 61 -10.10 1.69 -12.94
CA SER A 61 -8.66 1.59 -12.61
C SER A 61 -8.28 2.53 -11.47
N GLU A 62 -8.74 3.78 -11.51
CA GLU A 62 -8.53 4.78 -10.44
C GLU A 62 -9.13 4.32 -9.10
N ARG A 63 -10.33 3.72 -9.13
CA ARG A 63 -10.94 3.13 -7.94
C ARG A 63 -10.06 2.03 -7.36
N ILE A 64 -9.58 1.11 -8.18
CA ILE A 64 -8.70 0.00 -7.73
C ILE A 64 -7.42 0.54 -7.11
N PHE A 65 -6.74 1.48 -7.76
CA PHE A 65 -5.53 2.10 -7.20
C PHE A 65 -5.80 2.82 -5.88
N THR A 66 -6.92 3.53 -5.78
CA THR A 66 -7.34 4.19 -4.54
C THR A 66 -7.53 3.19 -3.39
N GLU A 67 -8.16 2.04 -3.64
CA GLU A 67 -8.33 0.99 -2.64
C GLU A 67 -6.99 0.38 -2.21
N LEU A 68 -6.07 0.15 -3.16
CA LEU A 68 -4.72 -0.33 -2.87
C LEU A 68 -3.95 0.65 -1.99
N ILE A 69 -3.97 1.95 -2.33
CA ILE A 69 -3.31 3.01 -1.54
C ILE A 69 -3.83 2.99 -0.11
N ARG A 70 -5.16 2.97 0.09
CA ARG A 70 -5.76 2.90 1.43
C ARG A 70 -5.33 1.67 2.21
N SER A 71 -5.24 0.51 1.54
CA SER A 71 -4.77 -0.73 2.15
C SER A 71 -3.31 -0.61 2.62
N PHE A 72 -2.44 -0.02 1.79
CA PHE A 72 -1.04 0.23 2.16
C PHE A 72 -0.89 1.23 3.30
N GLU A 73 -1.69 2.29 3.34
CA GLU A 73 -1.68 3.25 4.45
C GLU A 73 -2.09 2.61 5.79
N ARG A 74 -3.08 1.71 5.75
CA ARG A 74 -3.48 0.90 6.91
C ARG A 74 -2.31 0.02 7.37
N ARG A 75 -1.72 -0.75 6.45
CA ARG A 75 -0.60 -1.65 6.77
C ARG A 75 0.63 -0.88 7.29
N ARG A 76 0.91 0.30 6.74
CA ARG A 76 1.95 1.22 7.23
C ARG A 76 1.70 1.60 8.69
N SER A 77 0.45 1.91 9.03
CA SER A 77 0.06 2.28 10.39
C SER A 77 0.21 1.09 11.35
N GLU A 78 -0.20 -0.11 10.95
CA GLU A 78 -0.02 -1.36 11.71
C GLU A 78 1.46 -1.62 12.04
N VAL A 79 2.36 -1.53 11.06
CA VAL A 79 3.81 -1.73 11.27
C VAL A 79 4.37 -0.67 12.23
N LYS A 80 3.91 0.58 12.12
CA LYS A 80 4.33 1.68 12.99
C LYS A 80 3.91 1.44 14.44
N GLU A 81 2.67 1.00 14.68
CA GLU A 81 2.21 0.65 16.03
C GLU A 81 2.96 -0.55 16.59
N LEU A 82 3.17 -1.61 15.80
CA LEU A 82 3.95 -2.78 16.23
C LEU A 82 5.34 -2.39 16.74
N ILE A 83 6.06 -1.53 16.01
CA ILE A 83 7.38 -1.03 16.42
C ILE A 83 7.29 -0.24 17.73
N ARG A 84 6.27 0.62 17.87
CA ARG A 84 6.07 1.43 19.08
C ARG A 84 5.78 0.56 20.30
N ASP A 85 4.88 -0.41 20.17
CA ASP A 85 4.48 -1.28 21.27
C ASP A 85 5.63 -2.19 21.70
N GLN A 86 6.36 -2.77 20.74
CA GLN A 86 7.57 -3.54 21.04
C GLN A 86 8.65 -2.67 21.71
N GLY A 87 8.82 -1.43 21.24
CA GLY A 87 9.74 -0.46 21.85
C GLY A 87 9.37 -0.12 23.29
N LYS A 88 8.10 0.20 23.56
CA LYS A 88 7.59 0.48 24.90
C LYS A 88 7.78 -0.73 25.83
N ALA A 89 7.43 -1.92 25.37
CA ALA A 89 7.60 -3.15 26.16
C ALA A 89 9.07 -3.42 26.50
N ALA A 90 9.99 -3.14 25.56
CA ALA A 90 11.43 -3.25 25.79
C ALA A 90 11.91 -2.25 26.85
N VAL A 91 11.49 -0.98 26.74
CA VAL A 91 11.84 0.08 27.69
C VAL A 91 11.30 -0.24 29.09
N SER A 92 10.01 -0.58 29.24
CA SER A 92 9.45 -0.94 30.55
C SER A 92 10.06 -2.22 31.15
N ARG A 93 10.60 -3.13 30.33
CA ARG A 93 11.39 -4.24 30.85
C ARG A 93 12.74 -3.73 31.36
N ALA A 94 13.42 -2.87 30.63
CA ALA A 94 14.70 -2.30 31.04
C ALA A 94 14.57 -1.46 32.32
N GLU A 95 13.55 -0.59 32.42
CA GLU A 95 13.26 0.22 33.61
C GLU A 95 13.09 -0.65 34.86
N ARG A 96 12.32 -1.73 34.78
CA ARG A 96 12.18 -2.69 35.90
C ARG A 96 13.49 -3.35 36.31
N LEU A 97 14.36 -3.68 35.34
CA LEU A 97 15.67 -4.24 35.66
C LEU A 97 16.61 -3.20 36.29
N ILE A 98 16.50 -1.94 35.88
CA ILE A 98 17.25 -0.82 36.48
C ILE A 98 16.80 -0.64 37.93
N GLU A 99 15.50 -0.54 38.19
CA GLU A 99 14.95 -0.39 39.55
C GLU A 99 15.39 -1.55 40.47
N GLN A 100 15.34 -2.78 39.97
CA GLN A 100 15.82 -3.96 40.71
C GLN A 100 17.31 -3.85 41.05
N LEU A 101 18.14 -3.43 40.10
CA LEU A 101 19.58 -3.29 40.31
C LEU A 101 19.91 -2.13 41.26
N GLU A 102 19.17 -1.02 41.18
CA GLU A 102 19.32 0.11 42.11
C GLU A 102 19.00 -0.31 43.55
N GLN A 103 17.95 -1.11 43.75
CA GLN A 103 17.61 -1.65 45.06
C GLN A 103 18.69 -2.61 45.59
N GLU A 104 19.18 -3.53 44.75
CA GLU A 104 20.27 -4.45 45.09
C GLU A 104 21.54 -3.68 45.50
N ILE A 105 21.92 -2.64 44.75
CA ILE A 105 23.06 -1.78 45.08
C ILE A 105 22.84 -1.06 46.42
N ALA A 106 21.63 -0.55 46.68
CA ALA A 106 21.31 0.12 47.94
C ALA A 106 21.42 -0.83 49.14
N GLU A 107 20.94 -2.07 49.00
CA GLU A 107 21.06 -3.09 50.05
C GLU A 107 22.51 -3.51 50.29
N LEU A 108 23.30 -3.67 49.22
CA LEU A 108 24.72 -3.98 49.32
C LEU A 108 25.48 -2.85 50.02
N ARG A 109 25.21 -1.58 49.66
CA ARG A 109 25.80 -0.41 50.35
C ARG A 109 25.42 -0.33 51.82
N ARG A 110 24.17 -0.67 52.17
CA ARG A 110 23.74 -0.73 53.58
C ARG A 110 24.53 -1.80 54.35
N ARG A 111 24.62 -3.02 53.81
CA ARG A 111 25.38 -4.12 54.45
C ARG A 111 26.87 -3.80 54.56
N ASP A 112 27.47 -3.19 53.54
CA ASP A 112 28.85 -2.74 53.55
C ASP A 112 29.11 -1.74 54.68
N ALA A 113 28.23 -0.75 54.86
CA ALA A 113 28.30 0.19 55.97
C ALA A 113 28.13 -0.48 57.35
N GLU A 114 27.25 -1.48 57.48
CA GLU A 114 27.07 -2.26 58.71
C GLU A 114 28.33 -3.08 59.05
N LEU A 115 28.98 -3.69 58.05
CA LEU A 115 30.24 -4.41 58.20
C LEU A 115 31.37 -3.47 58.63
N GLU A 116 31.46 -2.29 58.03
CA GLU A 116 32.48 -1.28 58.35
C GLU A 116 32.30 -0.75 59.78
N GLN A 117 31.06 -0.54 60.25
CA GLN A 117 30.82 -0.15 61.64
C GLN A 117 31.20 -1.28 62.62
N LEU A 118 30.86 -2.52 62.28
CA LEU A 118 31.15 -3.67 63.13
C LEU A 118 32.66 -3.94 63.26
N SER A 119 33.44 -3.70 62.20
CA SER A 119 34.90 -3.88 62.20
C SER A 119 35.64 -2.93 63.15
N HIS A 120 35.04 -1.77 63.45
CA HIS A 120 35.57 -0.76 64.38
C HIS A 120 35.03 -0.91 65.81
N THR A 121 34.22 -1.92 66.11
CA THR A 121 33.61 -2.11 67.43
C THR A 121 34.59 -2.75 68.42
N GLU A 122 34.79 -2.13 69.59
CA GLU A 122 35.63 -2.67 70.68
C GLU A 122 34.88 -3.66 71.60
N ASP A 123 33.54 -3.67 71.57
CA ASP A 123 32.71 -4.64 72.30
C ASP A 123 32.70 -6.00 71.58
N HIS A 124 33.54 -6.93 72.08
CA HIS A 124 33.68 -8.27 71.51
C HIS A 124 32.42 -9.15 71.64
N ILE A 125 31.53 -8.90 72.60
CA ILE A 125 30.28 -9.65 72.74
C ILE A 125 29.30 -9.20 71.66
N HIS A 126 29.13 -7.88 71.48
CA HIS A 126 28.31 -7.32 70.41
C HIS A 126 28.86 -7.71 69.02
N PHE A 127 30.18 -7.71 68.85
CA PHE A 127 30.83 -8.20 67.63
C PHE A 127 30.42 -9.63 67.29
N LEU A 128 30.56 -10.56 68.25
CA LEU A 128 30.22 -11.98 68.03
C LEU A 128 28.73 -12.19 67.74
N GLN A 129 27.84 -11.43 68.37
CA GLN A 129 26.39 -11.51 68.15
C GLN A 129 25.99 -10.99 66.75
N SER A 130 26.53 -9.84 66.34
CA SER A 130 26.14 -9.17 65.09
C SER A 130 26.88 -9.72 63.86
N CYS A 131 28.09 -10.24 64.03
CA CYS A 131 28.90 -10.80 62.93
C CYS A 131 28.19 -11.99 62.25
N GLN A 132 27.49 -12.83 63.02
CA GLN A 132 26.75 -13.97 62.46
C GLN A 132 25.59 -13.55 61.55
N SER A 133 24.91 -12.42 61.84
CA SER A 133 23.78 -11.97 61.01
C SER A 133 24.23 -11.19 59.77
N VAL A 134 25.30 -10.40 59.89
CA VAL A 134 25.77 -9.52 58.81
C VAL A 134 26.67 -10.26 57.81
N CYS A 135 27.45 -11.25 58.25
CA CYS A 135 28.30 -12.07 57.36
C CYS A 135 27.54 -13.16 56.61
N ALA A 136 26.26 -13.40 56.93
CA ALA A 136 25.44 -14.31 56.14
C ALA A 136 25.19 -13.68 54.74
N PRO A 137 25.52 -14.38 53.63
CA PRO A 137 25.21 -13.86 52.31
C PRO A 137 23.69 -13.70 52.18
N PRO A 138 23.21 -12.69 51.42
CA PRO A 138 21.81 -12.60 51.03
C PRO A 138 21.38 -13.96 50.47
N GLY A 139 20.25 -14.49 50.94
CA GLY A 139 19.78 -15.80 50.51
C GLY A 139 19.57 -15.83 48.99
N PRO A 140 19.57 -17.01 48.36
CA PRO A 140 19.33 -17.15 46.91
C PRO A 140 17.95 -16.63 46.43
N GLY A 141 17.09 -16.17 47.35
CA GLY A 141 15.82 -15.47 47.07
C GLY A 141 15.83 -13.96 47.33
N ASP A 142 16.92 -13.39 47.87
CA ASP A 142 17.00 -11.96 48.23
C ASP A 142 17.42 -11.08 47.05
N LEU A 143 18.06 -11.65 46.02
CA LEU A 143 18.53 -10.90 44.84
C LEU A 143 18.05 -11.58 43.55
N PRO A 144 17.21 -10.92 42.72
CA PRO A 144 16.79 -11.50 41.45
C PRO A 144 18.00 -11.65 40.51
N ARG A 145 18.18 -12.82 39.87
CA ARG A 145 19.22 -13.00 38.82
C ARG A 145 18.87 -12.11 37.62
N ILE A 146 19.42 -10.90 37.59
CA ILE A 146 19.24 -9.94 36.49
C ILE A 146 19.99 -10.47 35.26
N THR A 147 19.24 -11.01 34.30
CA THR A 147 19.80 -11.36 32.99
C THR A 147 19.55 -10.20 32.04
N VAL A 148 20.62 -9.48 31.70
CA VAL A 148 20.56 -8.38 30.72
C VAL A 148 20.43 -8.96 29.32
N ASN A 149 19.19 -9.26 28.91
CA ASN A 149 18.92 -9.61 27.51
C ASN A 149 18.57 -8.33 26.73
N SER A 150 19.61 -7.71 26.18
CA SER A 150 19.55 -6.38 25.54
C SER A 150 19.03 -6.40 24.08
N HIS A 151 18.79 -7.57 23.49
CA HIS A 151 18.53 -7.62 22.05
C HIS A 151 17.05 -7.44 21.68
N VAL A 152 16.57 -6.20 21.71
CA VAL A 152 15.43 -5.80 20.89
C VAL A 152 15.95 -5.18 19.60
N SER A 153 16.00 -5.97 18.53
CA SER A 153 16.49 -5.54 17.23
C SER A 153 15.34 -5.36 16.24
N PHE A 154 15.10 -4.12 15.82
CA PHE A 154 14.17 -3.80 14.74
C PHE A 154 14.75 -4.04 13.35
N LYS A 155 15.96 -4.62 13.25
CA LYS A 155 16.59 -4.98 11.97
C LYS A 155 15.76 -5.97 11.18
N ALA A 156 15.12 -6.92 11.87
CA ALA A 156 14.21 -7.88 11.24
C ALA A 156 13.01 -7.17 10.61
N VAL A 157 12.36 -6.24 11.32
CA VAL A 157 11.22 -5.49 10.77
C VAL A 157 11.61 -4.73 9.51
N ARG A 158 12.74 -4.00 9.55
CA ARG A 158 13.24 -3.28 8.37
C ARG A 158 13.51 -4.23 7.20
N LYS A 159 14.15 -5.37 7.45
CA LYS A 159 14.43 -6.39 6.42
C LYS A 159 13.14 -6.86 5.75
N HIS A 160 12.14 -7.27 6.51
CA HIS A 160 10.88 -7.76 5.95
C HIS A 160 10.11 -6.67 5.18
N VAL A 161 10.15 -5.41 5.64
CA VAL A 161 9.55 -4.28 4.91
C VAL A 161 10.27 -4.04 3.58
N SER A 162 11.61 -4.15 3.54
CA SER A 162 12.38 -4.07 2.31
C SER A 162 12.06 -5.20 1.34
N GLU A 163 11.99 -6.45 1.82
CA GLU A 163 11.62 -7.60 0.99
C GLU A 163 10.18 -7.48 0.45
N LEU A 164 9.25 -6.95 1.24
CA LEU A 164 7.89 -6.66 0.79
C LEU A 164 7.90 -5.63 -0.35
N LYS A 165 8.68 -4.56 -0.22
CA LYS A 165 8.84 -3.55 -1.27
C LYS A 165 9.34 -4.18 -2.57
N GLU A 166 10.41 -4.97 -2.51
CA GLU A 166 10.99 -5.62 -3.69
C GLU A 166 9.99 -6.53 -4.39
N ARG A 167 9.24 -7.34 -3.63
CA ARG A 167 8.20 -8.21 -4.18
C ARG A 167 7.07 -7.42 -4.85
N LEU A 168 6.67 -6.30 -4.27
CA LEU A 168 5.63 -5.44 -4.85
C LEU A 168 6.11 -4.80 -6.16
N GLU A 169 7.35 -4.32 -6.19
CA GLU A 169 7.93 -3.76 -7.42
C GLU A 169 8.02 -4.81 -8.54
N ASP A 170 8.34 -6.06 -8.20
CA ASP A 170 8.39 -7.17 -9.17
C ASP A 170 6.99 -7.51 -9.73
N VAL A 171 5.99 -7.64 -8.85
CA VAL A 171 4.60 -7.86 -9.26
C VAL A 171 4.10 -6.73 -10.16
N CYS A 172 4.34 -5.46 -9.77
CA CYS A 172 3.94 -4.30 -10.57
C CYS A 172 4.59 -4.30 -11.96
N LYS A 173 5.88 -4.61 -12.06
CA LYS A 173 6.58 -4.72 -13.36
C LYS A 173 5.96 -5.81 -14.23
N GLY A 174 5.67 -6.98 -13.65
CA GLY A 174 5.09 -8.11 -14.38
C GLY A 174 3.68 -7.83 -14.92
N GLU A 175 2.84 -7.13 -14.15
CA GLU A 175 1.47 -6.80 -14.58
C GLU A 175 1.42 -5.62 -15.55
N LEU A 176 2.28 -4.60 -15.40
CA LEU A 176 2.31 -3.46 -16.33
C LEU A 176 2.64 -3.86 -17.77
N VAL A 177 3.45 -4.91 -17.96
CA VAL A 177 3.77 -5.47 -19.28
C VAL A 177 2.54 -6.10 -19.95
N LYS A 178 1.56 -6.57 -19.18
CA LYS A 178 0.33 -7.18 -19.71
C LYS A 178 -0.77 -6.15 -20.01
N ILE A 179 -0.68 -4.98 -19.37
CA ILE A 179 -1.63 -3.87 -19.53
C ILE A 179 -1.26 -2.98 -20.73
N SER A 180 0.02 -2.94 -21.10
CA SER A 180 0.54 -2.24 -22.29
C SER A 180 0.37 -3.05 -23.57
#